data_AF-A0A7S3WCN0-F1
#
_entry.id   AF-A0A7S3WCN0-F1
#
_cell.length_a   1.000
_cell.length_b   1.000
_cell.length_c   1.000
_cell.angle_alpha   90.00
_cell.angle_beta   90.00
_cell.angle_gamma   90.00
#
_symmetry.space_group_name_H-M   'P 1'
#
loop_
_entity.id
_entity.type
_entity.pdbx_description
1 polymer ?
#
loop_
_entity_poly.entity_id
_entity_poly.type
_entity_poly.pdbx_seq_one_letter_code
_entity_poly.pdbx_strand_id
1 'polypeptide(L)'
;MEKQFTGVVPKYEGELHETDATFFNDLKALFEKYINLLEDVKIKDGMKTAMELSSRCNVYFQENQPWELNKKDLNRCAQVMNTGINALYLICIILEPFMPSFSAKVYEQMAIKRVKQ
;
A
#
# COMPACT_ATOMS: atom_id res chain seq x y z
N MET A 1 6.91 -1.88 -20.15
CA MET A 1 7.28 -2.20 -18.75
C MET A 1 6.37 -3.30 -18.16
N GLU A 2 5.74 -4.15 -18.98
CA GLU A 2 4.73 -5.15 -18.56
C GLU A 2 5.29 -6.58 -18.34
N LYS A 3 6.61 -6.79 -18.38
CA LYS A 3 7.16 -8.13 -18.65
C LYS A 3 7.89 -8.86 -17.52
N GLN A 4 7.94 -8.34 -16.29
CA GLN A 4 8.80 -8.97 -15.26
C GLN A 4 8.11 -9.45 -13.97
N PHE A 5 6.88 -9.03 -13.69
CA PHE A 5 6.08 -9.61 -12.62
C PHE A 5 4.74 -10.05 -13.21
N THR A 6 4.59 -11.35 -13.46
CA THR A 6 3.43 -11.98 -14.12
C THR A 6 2.17 -11.93 -13.25
N GLY A 7 1.72 -10.74 -12.83
CA GLY A 7 0.51 -10.58 -12.00
C GLY A 7 0.53 -11.33 -10.67
N VAL A 8 1.69 -11.84 -10.24
CA VAL A 8 1.89 -12.53 -8.97
C VAL A 8 2.63 -11.60 -8.04
N VAL A 9 2.08 -11.39 -6.84
CA VAL A 9 2.75 -10.63 -5.77
C VAL A 9 4.08 -11.33 -5.46
N PRO A 10 5.23 -10.64 -5.59
CA PRO A 10 6.52 -11.26 -5.36
C PRO A 10 6.61 -11.73 -3.90
N LYS A 11 7.22 -12.89 -3.65
CA LYS A 11 7.46 -13.31 -2.26
C LYS A 11 8.44 -12.35 -1.60
N TYR A 12 8.17 -11.97 -0.35
CA TYR A 12 9.14 -11.25 0.47
C TYR A 12 10.23 -12.24 0.89
N GLU A 13 11.30 -12.35 0.10
CA GLU A 13 12.46 -13.17 0.43
C GLU A 13 13.63 -12.25 0.77
N GLY A 14 14.08 -12.27 2.03
CA GLY A 14 15.23 -11.52 2.54
C GLY A 14 14.98 -10.78 3.86
N GLU A 15 15.94 -9.97 4.29
CA GLU A 15 15.91 -9.23 5.56
C GLU A 15 15.11 -7.92 5.45
N LEU A 16 14.43 -7.57 6.54
CA LEU A 16 13.76 -6.27 6.70
C LEU A 16 14.79 -5.15 6.73
N HIS A 17 14.78 -4.31 5.70
CA HIS A 17 15.56 -3.08 5.73
C HIS A 17 14.95 -2.07 6.72
N GLU A 18 15.78 -1.25 7.35
CA GLU A 18 15.32 -0.22 8.30
C GLU A 18 14.26 0.71 7.70
N THR A 19 14.37 1.04 6.41
CA THR A 19 13.39 1.86 5.70
C THR A 19 12.00 1.21 5.62
N ASP A 20 11.94 -0.12 5.47
CA ASP A 20 10.69 -0.87 5.49
C ASP A 20 10.11 -0.89 6.91
N ALA A 21 10.95 -1.07 7.93
CA ALA A 21 10.52 -1.08 9.33
C ALA A 21 9.94 0.29 9.76
N THR A 22 10.57 1.40 9.36
CA THR A 22 10.02 2.74 9.60
C THR A 22 8.69 2.93 8.88
N PHE A 23 8.60 2.48 7.63
CA PHE A 23 7.36 2.55 6.85
C PHE A 23 6.22 1.75 7.50
N PHE A 24 6.48 0.53 7.99
CA PHE A 24 5.49 -0.27 8.70
C PHE A 24 5.03 0.38 10.01
N ASN A 25 5.93 0.98 10.77
CA ASN A 25 5.57 1.71 11.99
C ASN A 25 4.68 2.92 11.68
N ASP A 26 5.01 3.68 10.63
CA ASP A 26 4.20 4.83 10.20
C ASP A 26 2.82 4.38 9.71
N LEU A 27 2.76 3.31 8.90
CA LEU A 27 1.50 2.71 8.45
C LEU A 27 0.63 2.29 9.63
N LYS A 28 1.23 1.61 10.61
CA LYS A 28 0.51 1.14 11.81
C LYS A 28 -0.04 2.33 12.61
N ALA A 29 0.77 3.35 12.85
CA ALA A 29 0.35 4.55 13.59
C ALA A 29 -0.78 5.30 12.88
N LEU A 30 -0.70 5.46 11.56
CA LEU A 30 -1.76 6.08 10.76
C LEU A 30 -3.04 5.24 10.74
N PHE A 31 -2.91 3.91 10.69
CA PHE A 31 -4.05 3.00 10.72
C PHE A 31 -4.77 3.01 12.08
N GLU A 32 -4.02 2.98 13.19
CA GLU A 32 -4.58 3.14 14.54
C GLU A 32 -5.28 4.49 14.71
N LYS A 33 -4.67 5.57 14.20
CA LYS A 33 -5.28 6.91 14.16
C LYS A 33 -6.59 6.91 13.35
N TYR A 34 -6.62 6.25 12.19
CA TYR A 34 -7.82 6.12 11.37
C TYR A 34 -8.96 5.41 12.13
N ILE A 35 -8.66 4.30 12.81
CA ILE A 35 -9.65 3.56 13.61
C ILE A 35 -10.22 4.45 14.72
N ASN A 36 -9.34 5.09 15.51
CA ASN A 36 -9.77 5.98 16.60
C ASN A 36 -10.65 7.13 16.10
N LEU A 37 -10.33 7.71 14.93
CA LEU A 37 -11.14 8.76 14.33
C LEU A 37 -12.51 8.25 13.87
N LEU A 38 -12.60 7.02 13.37
CA LEU A 38 -13.87 6.41 12.99
C LEU A 38 -14.73 6.04 14.20
N GLU A 39 -14.13 5.54 15.28
CA GLU A 39 -14.83 5.28 16.55
C GLU A 39 -15.42 6.57 17.14
N ASP A 40 -14.68 7.68 17.01
CA ASP A 40 -15.14 9.04 17.35
C ASP A 40 -16.15 9.65 16.35
N VAL A 41 -16.54 8.91 15.29
CA VAL A 41 -17.45 9.38 14.22
C VAL A 41 -16.90 10.60 13.46
N LYS A 42 -15.57 10.82 13.48
CA LYS A 42 -14.86 11.90 12.75
C LYS A 42 -14.53 11.47 11.33
N ILE A 43 -15.57 11.19 10.55
CA ILE A 43 -15.50 10.67 9.17
C ILE A 43 -14.57 11.52 8.27
N LYS A 44 -14.65 12.85 8.34
CA LYS A 44 -13.81 13.75 7.52
C LYS A 44 -12.32 13.64 7.85
N ASP A 45 -11.98 13.48 9.12
CA ASP A 45 -10.59 13.37 9.53
C ASP A 45 -10.05 11.96 9.26
N GLY A 46 -10.87 10.92 9.40
CA GLY A 46 -10.54 9.57 8.93
C GLY A 46 -10.19 9.53 7.45
N MET A 47 -10.96 10.22 6.59
CA MET A 47 -10.64 10.36 5.16
C MET A 47 -9.28 11.05 4.94
N LYS A 48 -8.98 12.14 5.67
CA LYS A 48 -7.67 12.80 5.58
C LYS A 48 -6.54 11.87 5.97
N THR A 49 -6.70 11.07 7.03
CA THR A 49 -5.70 10.09 7.46
C THR A 49 -5.50 8.99 6.42
N ALA A 50 -6.57 8.52 5.76
CA ALA A 50 -6.44 7.58 4.65
C ALA A 50 -5.67 8.19 3.46
N MET A 51 -5.89 9.48 3.14
CA MET A 51 -5.10 10.19 2.11
C MET A 51 -3.64 10.38 2.52
N GLU A 52 -3.38 10.67 3.79
CA GLU A 52 -2.03 10.77 4.37
C GLU A 52 -1.28 9.44 4.25
N LEU A 53 -1.97 8.32 4.50
CA LEU A 53 -1.44 6.97 4.32
C LEU A 53 -1.07 6.69 2.86
N SER A 54 -1.89 7.12 1.91
CA SER A 54 -1.56 7.05 0.48
C SER A 54 -0.34 7.90 0.11
N SER A 55 -0.21 9.10 0.70
CA SER A 55 0.96 9.95 0.48
C SER A 55 2.24 9.30 1.01
N ARG A 56 2.19 8.68 2.21
CA ARG A 56 3.34 7.98 2.79
C ARG A 56 3.78 6.79 1.93
N CYS A 57 2.84 6.06 1.33
CA CYS A 57 3.16 5.02 0.36
C CYS A 57 3.90 5.57 -0.86
N ASN A 58 3.47 6.71 -1.41
CA ASN A 58 4.17 7.37 -2.52
C ASN A 58 5.60 7.77 -2.14
N VAL A 59 5.81 8.30 -0.92
CA VAL A 59 7.15 8.64 -0.43
C VAL A 59 8.03 7.39 -0.35
N TYR A 60 7.52 6.28 0.21
CA TYR A 60 8.25 5.01 0.26
C TYR A 60 8.67 4.51 -1.13
N PHE A 61 7.77 4.60 -2.12
CA PHE A 61 8.09 4.25 -3.50
C PHE A 61 9.16 5.17 -4.11
N GLN A 62 9.12 6.47 -3.81
CA GLN A 62 10.13 7.42 -4.27
C GLN A 62 11.49 7.24 -3.63
N GLU A 63 11.54 6.85 -2.35
CA GLU A 63 12.80 6.58 -1.63
C GLU A 63 13.46 5.29 -2.13
N ASN A 64 12.68 4.24 -2.38
CA ASN A 64 13.20 2.95 -2.82
C ASN A 64 13.43 2.86 -4.33
N GLN A 65 12.80 3.72 -5.14
CA GLN A 65 12.97 3.80 -6.60
C GLN A 65 13.01 2.42 -7.29
N PRO A 66 11.92 1.63 -7.25
CA PRO A 66 11.92 0.27 -7.78
C PRO A 66 12.27 0.19 -9.27
N TRP A 67 12.03 1.25 -10.05
CA TRP A 67 12.43 1.34 -11.45
C TRP A 67 13.96 1.32 -11.66
N GLU A 68 14.73 1.80 -10.69
CA GLU A 68 16.19 1.69 -10.69
C GLU A 68 16.65 0.35 -10.13
N LEU A 69 16.03 -0.10 -9.02
CA LEU A 69 16.35 -1.37 -8.39
C LEU A 69 16.14 -2.55 -9.34
N ASN A 70 15.15 -2.49 -10.22
CA ASN A 70 14.90 -3.52 -11.21
C ASN A 70 16.12 -3.83 -12.11
N LYS A 71 17.07 -2.89 -12.25
CA LYS A 71 18.30 -3.06 -13.02
C LYS A 71 19.51 -3.48 -12.18
N LYS A 72 19.44 -3.30 -10.86
CA LYS A 72 20.58 -3.49 -9.93
C LYS A 72 20.38 -4.72 -9.04
N ASP A 73 19.19 -4.84 -8.45
CA ASP A 73 18.85 -5.87 -7.48
C ASP A 73 17.36 -6.25 -7.60
N LEU A 74 17.10 -7.36 -8.30
CA LEU A 74 15.76 -7.89 -8.52
C LEU A 74 15.10 -8.37 -7.22
N ASN A 75 15.87 -8.83 -6.23
CA ASN A 75 15.32 -9.29 -4.94
C ASN A 75 14.82 -8.10 -4.13
N ARG A 76 15.61 -7.03 -4.03
CA ARG A 76 15.17 -5.80 -3.34
C ARG A 76 13.98 -5.16 -4.06
N CYS A 77 13.98 -5.15 -5.40
CA CYS A 77 12.84 -4.69 -6.18
C CYS A 77 11.56 -5.49 -5.86
N ALA A 78 11.66 -6.83 -5.81
CA ALA A 78 10.55 -7.71 -5.48
C ALA A 78 9.98 -7.43 -4.06
N GLN A 79 10.85 -7.20 -3.06
CA GLN A 79 10.42 -6.84 -1.70
C GLN A 79 9.66 -5.51 -1.66
N VAL A 80 10.22 -4.45 -2.27
CA VAL A 80 9.61 -3.11 -2.31
C VAL A 80 8.26 -3.16 -3.02
N MET A 81 8.19 -3.89 -4.13
CA MET A 81 6.94 -4.10 -4.88
C MET A 81 5.90 -4.86 -4.05
N ASN A 82 6.29 -5.91 -3.32
CA ASN A 82 5.38 -6.64 -2.44
C ASN A 82 4.83 -5.75 -1.32
N THR A 83 5.71 -5.04 -0.61
CA THR A 83 5.31 -4.09 0.45
C THR A 83 4.37 -3.02 -0.09
N GLY A 84 4.69 -2.45 -1.25
CA GLY A 84 3.87 -1.42 -1.88
C GLY A 84 2.49 -1.90 -2.33
N ILE A 85 2.40 -3.11 -2.90
CA ILE A 85 1.12 -3.74 -3.28
C ILE A 85 0.26 -3.99 -2.04
N ASN A 86 0.83 -4.51 -0.95
CA ASN A 86 0.09 -4.74 0.29
C ASN A 86 -0.38 -3.43 0.93
N ALA A 87 0.44 -2.39 0.91
CA ALA A 87 0.05 -1.07 1.40
C ALA A 87 -1.06 -0.45 0.54
N LEU A 88 -1.00 -0.61 -0.79
CA LEU A 88 -2.08 -0.18 -1.70
C LEU A 88 -3.39 -0.93 -1.42
N TYR A 89 -3.31 -2.24 -1.18
CA TYR A 89 -4.47 -3.04 -0.82
C TYR A 89 -5.10 -2.55 0.49
N LEU A 90 -4.29 -2.25 1.51
CA LEU A 90 -4.76 -1.65 2.76
C LEU A 90 -5.47 -0.31 2.53
N ILE A 91 -4.91 0.57 1.69
CA ILE A 91 -5.54 1.85 1.30
C ILE A 91 -6.90 1.62 0.65
N CYS A 92 -7.01 0.61 -0.22
CA CYS A 92 -8.28 0.32 -0.90
C CYS A 92 -9.36 -0.12 0.06
N ILE A 93 -9.01 -0.91 1.08
CA ILE A 93 -9.94 -1.35 2.14
C ILE A 93 -10.41 -0.16 2.97
N ILE A 94 -9.50 0.69 3.45
CA ILE A 94 -9.87 1.85 4.28
C ILE A 94 -10.65 2.92 3.50
N LEU A 95 -10.45 3.01 2.18
CA LEU A 95 -11.18 3.93 1.31
C LEU A 95 -12.49 3.36 0.78
N GLU A 96 -12.73 2.05 0.85
CA GLU A 96 -13.96 1.41 0.38
C GLU A 96 -15.26 2.01 0.96
N PRO A 97 -15.38 2.31 2.27
CA PRO A 97 -16.59 2.94 2.81
C PRO A 97 -16.80 4.38 2.34
N PHE A 98 -15.76 5.06 1.83
CA PHE A 98 -15.82 6.44 1.37
C PHE A 98 -15.97 6.56 -0.16
N MET A 99 -15.27 5.70 -0.90
CA MET A 99 -15.14 5.75 -2.35
C MET A 99 -15.19 4.33 -2.94
N PRO A 100 -16.35 3.66 -2.90
CA PRO A 100 -16.49 2.29 -3.38
C PRO A 100 -16.22 2.13 -4.88
N SER A 101 -16.38 3.20 -5.67
CA SER A 101 -16.04 3.23 -7.11
C SER A 101 -14.52 3.30 -7.34
N PHE A 102 -13.76 3.93 -6.44
CA PHE A 102 -12.31 3.96 -6.50
C PHE A 102 -11.72 2.58 -6.17
N SER A 103 -12.16 1.98 -5.05
CA SER A 103 -11.70 0.64 -4.67
C SER A 103 -12.02 -0.39 -5.76
N ALA A 104 -13.18 -0.29 -6.44
CA ALA A 104 -13.51 -1.15 -7.58
C ALA A 104 -12.49 -1.06 -8.73
N LYS A 105 -12.08 0.17 -9.11
CA LYS A 105 -11.08 0.38 -10.16
C LYS A 105 -9.70 -0.15 -9.76
N VAL A 106 -9.31 0.01 -8.49
CA VAL A 106 -8.02 -0.51 -8.03
C VAL A 106 -8.04 -2.04 -7.96
N TYR A 107 -9.14 -2.66 -7.52
CA TYR A 107 -9.29 -4.13 -7.57
C TYR A 107 -9.21 -4.67 -9.00
N GLU A 108 -9.80 -3.97 -9.99
CA GLU A 108 -9.65 -4.31 -11.41
C GLU A 108 -8.19 -4.22 -11.85
N GLN A 109 -7.46 -3.17 -11.46
CA GLN A 109 -6.03 -3.02 -11.78
C GLN A 109 -5.15 -4.07 -11.10
N MET A 110 -5.50 -4.50 -9.89
CA MET A 110 -4.77 -5.54 -9.16
C MET A 110 -5.18 -6.96 -9.56
N ALA A 111 -6.17 -7.12 -10.44
CA ALA A 111 -6.78 -8.41 -10.80
C ALA A 111 -7.27 -9.24 -9.58
N ILE A 112 -7.59 -8.56 -8.47
CA ILE A 112 -8.08 -9.21 -7.25
C ILE A 112 -9.61 -9.23 -7.32
N LYS A 113 -10.21 -10.41 -7.11
CA LYS A 113 -11.67 -10.51 -6.98
C LYS A 113 -12.09 -9.77 -5.72
N ARG A 114 -12.96 -8.77 -5.89
CA ARG A 114 -13.59 -8.04 -4.78
C ARG A 114 -14.19 -9.05 -3.81
N VAL A 115 -13.74 -9.02 -2.55
CA VAL A 115 -14.39 -9.79 -1.49
C VAL A 115 -15.74 -9.11 -1.27
N LYS A 116 -16.81 -9.70 -1.82
CA LYS A 116 -18.17 -9.23 -1.55
C LYS A 116 -18.41 -9.39 -0.05
N GLN A 117 -18.56 -8.27 0.65
CA GLN A 117 -19.30 -8.25 1.92
C GLN A 117 -20.78 -8.52 1.63
#